data_AF-A0A7J8TYS8-F1
#
_entry.id   AF-A0A7J8TYS8-F1
#
_cell.length_a   1.000
_cell.length_b   1.000
_cell.length_c   1.000
_cell.angle_alpha   90.00
_cell.angle_beta   90.00
_cell.angle_gamma   90.00
#
_symmetry.space_group_name_H-M   'P 1'
#
loop_
_entity.id
_entity.type
_entity.pdbx_description
1 polymer ?
#
loop_
_entity_poly.entity_id
_entity_poly.type
_entity_poly.pdbx_seq_one_letter_code
_entity_poly.pdbx_strand_id
1 'polypeptide(L)'
;MGKGGGCVPSKKKHPSSAEDPARCLAAALKVFIVFYSMYGHVEKLAKRMKKGVEGVEGVEAVLFRVPEMLPADVLELMKVPPKDPEIPEITAAELATADGFLFGFPTRYGCMAAQMKAFFDSTGQLWKEQTLAGKPAGFFVSTGTQGGGQETTAWTAITQLAHHGMLFVPIGYTFGAGMFKMDSIRGGSPYGAGVYAGDGTREPSETELALAEHQGKYMAGVIKRLYQA
;
A
#
# COMPACT_ATOMS: atom_id res chain seq x y z
N MET A 1 -59.24 37.98 -47.95
CA MET A 1 -58.70 36.63 -48.24
C MET A 1 -57.20 36.79 -48.35
N GLY A 2 -56.29 36.32 -47.50
CA GLY A 2 -56.26 35.15 -46.63
C GLY A 2 -54.87 34.50 -46.83
N LYS A 3 -53.90 34.91 -45.99
CA LYS A 3 -52.53 34.45 -45.68
C LYS A 3 -51.91 33.18 -46.33
N GLY A 4 -50.58 33.21 -46.47
CA GLY A 4 -49.65 32.07 -46.26
C GLY A 4 -48.73 31.80 -47.46
N GLY A 5 -47.40 31.92 -47.43
CA GLY A 5 -46.47 31.70 -46.33
C GLY A 5 -45.84 30.29 -46.45
N GLY A 6 -45.08 30.03 -47.53
CA GLY A 6 -44.39 28.75 -47.75
C GLY A 6 -42.89 28.87 -47.51
N CYS A 7 -42.46 28.70 -46.26
CA CYS A 7 -41.05 28.54 -45.89
C CYS A 7 -40.72 27.04 -45.92
N VAL A 8 -39.73 26.63 -46.72
CA VAL A 8 -39.20 25.26 -46.76
C VAL A 8 -38.10 25.14 -45.71
N PRO A 9 -38.18 24.26 -44.70
CA PRO A 9 -37.03 23.93 -43.89
C PRO A 9 -36.26 22.76 -44.50
N SER A 10 -35.01 23.03 -44.84
CA SER A 10 -33.98 22.05 -45.18
C SER A 10 -33.79 21.05 -44.03
N LYS A 11 -33.90 19.74 -44.33
CA LYS A 11 -33.57 18.65 -43.41
C LYS A 11 -32.06 18.61 -43.17
N LYS A 12 -31.58 19.34 -42.16
CA LYS A 12 -30.26 19.04 -41.55
C LYS A 12 -30.43 17.85 -40.61
N LYS A 13 -29.99 16.67 -41.05
CA LYS A 13 -29.69 15.55 -40.14
C LYS A 13 -28.62 16.03 -39.16
N HIS A 14 -28.97 16.19 -37.89
CA HIS A 14 -27.98 16.25 -36.81
C HIS A 14 -27.39 14.85 -36.64
N PRO A 15 -26.07 14.68 -36.60
CA PRO A 15 -25.49 13.49 -35.99
C PRO A 15 -25.83 13.54 -34.51
N SER A 16 -26.51 12.52 -34.02
CA SER A 16 -26.70 12.28 -32.60
C SER A 16 -25.36 11.89 -31.98
N SER A 17 -24.55 12.88 -31.59
CA SER A 17 -23.43 12.69 -30.67
C SER A 17 -23.95 12.90 -29.24
N ALA A 18 -24.80 11.98 -28.78
CA ALA A 18 -24.89 11.70 -27.36
C ALA A 18 -23.75 10.72 -27.07
N GLU A 19 -22.53 11.26 -26.95
CA GLU A 19 -21.47 10.53 -26.28
C GLU A 19 -21.88 10.41 -24.82
N ASP A 20 -22.02 9.16 -24.38
CA ASP A 20 -22.33 8.77 -23.02
C ASP A 20 -21.30 9.40 -22.05
N PRO A 21 -21.71 10.26 -21.11
CA PRO A 21 -20.79 10.90 -20.16
C PRO A 21 -20.06 9.90 -19.25
N ALA A 22 -20.44 8.62 -19.27
CA ALA A 22 -19.91 7.58 -18.41
C ALA A 22 -18.58 6.97 -18.86
N ARG A 23 -17.97 7.41 -19.97
CA ARG A 23 -16.72 6.82 -20.49
C ARG A 23 -15.56 7.83 -20.62
N CYS A 24 -15.41 8.71 -19.64
CA CYS A 24 -14.08 9.16 -19.27
C CYS A 24 -13.48 8.04 -18.42
N LEU A 25 -12.43 7.33 -18.87
CA LEU A 25 -11.70 6.42 -17.99
C LEU A 25 -11.26 7.23 -16.76
N ALA A 26 -11.91 7.06 -15.62
CA ALA A 26 -11.40 7.58 -14.37
C ALA A 26 -9.99 6.98 -14.20
N ALA A 27 -8.98 7.83 -14.01
CA ALA A 27 -7.62 7.36 -13.78
C ALA A 27 -7.62 6.33 -12.65
N ALA A 28 -6.90 5.22 -12.82
CA ALA A 28 -6.84 4.18 -11.81
C ALA A 28 -6.30 4.74 -10.49
N LEU A 29 -6.95 4.39 -9.38
CA LEU A 29 -6.53 4.78 -8.03
C LEU A 29 -5.20 4.08 -7.72
N LYS A 30 -4.24 4.78 -7.12
CA LYS A 30 -2.90 4.26 -6.88
C LYS A 30 -2.66 3.93 -5.42
N VAL A 31 -2.33 2.67 -5.13
CA VAL A 31 -1.83 2.23 -3.83
C VAL A 31 -0.32 2.06 -3.91
N PHE A 32 0.41 2.82 -3.12
CA PHE A 32 1.85 2.64 -3.00
C PHE A 32 2.16 1.67 -1.88
N ILE A 33 2.85 0.59 -2.22
CA ILE A 33 3.38 -0.38 -1.26
C ILE A 33 4.85 -0.03 -1.07
N VAL A 34 5.12 0.80 -0.07
CA VAL A 34 6.44 1.36 0.23
C VAL A 34 7.08 0.54 1.34
N PHE A 35 8.24 -0.06 1.10
CA PHE A 35 8.83 -0.95 2.08
C PHE A 35 10.34 -0.87 2.21
N TYR A 36 10.83 -1.28 3.38
CA TYR A 36 12.22 -1.66 3.60
C TYR A 36 12.30 -3.18 3.78
N SER A 37 13.26 -3.84 3.14
CA SER A 37 13.48 -5.28 3.28
C SER A 37 14.98 -5.59 3.23
N MET A 38 15.56 -5.97 4.37
CA MET A 38 16.96 -6.39 4.42
C MET A 38 17.14 -7.75 3.73
N TYR A 39 16.44 -8.78 4.22
CA TYR A 39 16.61 -10.18 3.80
C TYR A 39 15.42 -10.73 2.99
N GLY A 40 14.66 -9.88 2.29
CA GLY A 40 13.61 -10.31 1.35
C GLY A 40 12.23 -10.66 1.96
N HIS A 41 12.13 -10.93 3.27
CA HIS A 41 10.85 -11.34 3.91
C HIS A 41 9.71 -10.31 3.73
N VAL A 42 10.01 -9.02 3.95
CA VAL A 42 9.02 -7.94 3.76
C VAL A 42 8.67 -7.78 2.30
N GLU A 43 9.64 -7.91 1.39
CA GLU A 43 9.40 -7.85 -0.06
C GLU A 43 8.46 -8.97 -0.52
N LYS A 44 8.60 -10.19 0.01
CA LYS A 44 7.69 -11.30 -0.29
C LYS A 44 6.24 -11.00 0.12
N LEU A 45 6.04 -10.38 1.30
CA LEU A 45 4.72 -9.88 1.70
C LEU A 45 4.24 -8.75 0.78
N ALA A 46 5.09 -7.80 0.42
CA ALA A 46 4.75 -6.67 -0.46
C ALA A 46 4.29 -7.14 -1.85
N LYS A 47 5.03 -8.08 -2.47
CA LYS A 47 4.65 -8.71 -3.74
C LYS A 47 3.30 -9.42 -3.66
N ARG A 48 3.00 -10.03 -2.52
CA ARG A 48 1.71 -10.69 -2.28
C ARG A 48 0.57 -9.70 -2.02
N MET A 49 0.84 -8.58 -1.33
CA MET A 49 -0.11 -7.47 -1.19
C MET A 49 -0.46 -6.84 -2.53
N LYS A 50 0.53 -6.66 -3.43
CA LYS A 50 0.31 -6.15 -4.79
C LYS A 50 -0.78 -6.95 -5.50
N LYS A 51 -0.70 -8.29 -5.47
CA LYS A 51 -1.75 -9.17 -6.02
C LYS A 51 -3.12 -8.90 -5.42
N GLY A 52 -3.19 -8.68 -4.10
CA GLY A 52 -4.43 -8.35 -3.41
C GLY A 52 -5.04 -7.03 -3.86
N VAL A 53 -4.21 -5.98 -3.98
CA VAL A 53 -4.63 -4.65 -4.46
C VAL A 53 -5.13 -4.74 -5.90
N GLU A 54 -4.35 -5.36 -6.79
CA GLU A 54 -4.66 -5.49 -8.22
C GLU A 54 -5.88 -6.41 -8.48
N GLY A 55 -6.28 -7.21 -7.49
CA GLY A 55 -7.54 -7.96 -7.52
C GLY A 55 -8.79 -7.09 -7.38
N VAL A 56 -8.65 -5.77 -7.16
CA VAL A 56 -9.76 -4.81 -7.11
C VAL A 56 -9.75 -3.95 -8.36
N GLU A 57 -10.83 -4.05 -9.14
CA GLU A 57 -10.99 -3.28 -10.38
C GLU A 57 -10.86 -1.76 -10.15
N GLY A 58 -10.08 -1.10 -11.00
CA GLY A 58 -9.86 0.35 -10.96
C GLY A 58 -8.80 0.80 -9.95
N VAL A 59 -8.06 -0.13 -9.34
CA VAL A 59 -6.99 0.16 -8.38
C VAL A 59 -5.68 -0.50 -8.84
N GLU A 60 -4.61 0.28 -8.89
CA GLU A 60 -3.26 -0.14 -9.25
C GLU A 60 -2.37 -0.19 -8.00
N ALA A 61 -1.47 -1.17 -7.91
CA ALA A 61 -0.42 -1.20 -6.89
C ALA A 61 0.96 -0.95 -7.49
N VAL A 62 1.72 -0.03 -6.89
CA VAL A 62 3.11 0.23 -7.23
C VAL A 62 4.00 -0.15 -6.05
N LEU A 63 5.02 -0.98 -6.29
CA LEU A 63 6.01 -1.35 -5.28
C LEU A 63 7.13 -0.33 -5.27
N PHE A 64 7.51 0.12 -4.08
CA PHE A 64 8.64 1.01 -3.89
C PHE A 64 9.51 0.56 -2.71
N ARG A 65 10.82 0.70 -2.88
CA ARG A 65 11.77 0.57 -1.78
C ARG A 65 12.10 1.92 -1.18
N VAL A 66 12.29 1.96 0.13
CA VAL A 66 13.01 3.09 0.74
C VAL A 66 14.52 2.90 0.55
N PRO A 67 15.30 4.00 0.44
CA PRO A 67 16.75 3.92 0.27
C PRO A 67 17.47 3.15 1.38
N GLU A 68 18.53 2.44 1.02
CA GLU A 68 19.43 1.83 1.99
C GLU A 68 20.34 2.89 2.64
N MET A 69 20.68 2.68 3.91
CA MET A 69 21.53 3.58 4.69
C MET A 69 22.86 2.95 5.10
N LEU A 70 22.96 1.63 5.08
CA LEU A 70 24.19 0.95 5.42
C LEU A 70 25.20 1.02 4.26
N PRO A 71 26.49 1.24 4.56
CA PRO A 71 27.56 1.13 3.57
C PRO A 71 27.59 -0.23 2.86
N ALA A 72 28.03 -0.25 1.61
CA ALA A 72 28.02 -1.45 0.77
C ALA A 72 28.88 -2.60 1.36
N ASP A 73 30.03 -2.29 1.95
CA ASP A 73 30.90 -3.25 2.64
C ASP A 73 30.23 -3.88 3.86
N VAL A 74 29.44 -3.10 4.62
CA VAL A 74 28.64 -3.62 5.74
C VAL A 74 27.57 -4.58 5.24
N LEU A 75 26.88 -4.24 4.14
CA LEU A 75 25.86 -5.12 3.53
C LEU A 75 26.46 -6.44 3.03
N GLU A 76 27.65 -6.39 2.45
CA GLU A 76 28.40 -7.57 2.01
C GLU A 76 28.77 -8.47 3.18
N LEU A 77 29.33 -7.90 4.26
CA LEU A 77 29.65 -8.62 5.50
C LEU A 77 28.40 -9.27 6.13
N MET A 78 27.27 -8.58 6.06
CA MET A 78 25.97 -9.07 6.52
C MET A 78 25.33 -10.10 5.58
N LYS A 79 25.95 -10.41 4.44
CA LYS A 79 25.46 -11.32 3.39
C LYS A 79 24.04 -10.98 2.94
N VAL A 80 23.78 -9.69 2.79
CA VAL A 80 22.48 -9.20 2.35
C VAL A 80 22.26 -9.63 0.90
N PRO A 81 21.15 -10.31 0.57
CA PRO A 81 20.89 -10.74 -0.80
C PRO A 81 20.73 -9.52 -1.72
N PRO A 82 21.07 -9.67 -3.02
CA PRO A 82 20.86 -8.61 -3.99
C PRO A 82 19.38 -8.25 -4.06
N LYS A 83 19.13 -6.96 -4.30
CA LYS A 83 17.78 -6.41 -4.36
C LYS A 83 17.23 -6.55 -5.79
N ASP A 84 15.92 -6.75 -5.92
CA ASP A 84 15.24 -6.85 -7.21
C ASP A 84 15.39 -5.53 -8.03
N PRO A 85 16.08 -5.50 -9.17
CA PRO A 85 16.32 -4.25 -9.90
C PRO A 85 15.04 -3.63 -10.46
N GLU A 86 13.94 -4.38 -10.58
CA GLU A 86 12.67 -3.89 -11.14
C GLU A 86 11.87 -3.04 -10.15
N ILE A 87 12.17 -3.10 -8.85
CA ILE A 87 11.46 -2.32 -7.83
C ILE A 87 12.23 -1.01 -7.59
N PRO A 88 11.71 0.15 -8.00
CA PRO A 88 12.41 1.42 -7.84
C PRO A 88 12.50 1.84 -6.37
N GLU A 89 13.46 2.71 -6.06
CA GLU A 89 13.46 3.47 -4.82
C GLU A 89 12.51 4.67 -4.94
N ILE A 90 11.88 5.05 -3.83
CA ILE A 90 10.97 6.20 -3.76
C ILE A 90 11.59 7.36 -2.98
N THR A 91 11.34 8.57 -3.44
CA THR A 91 11.59 9.81 -2.72
C THR A 91 10.34 10.24 -1.94
N ALA A 92 10.51 10.96 -0.82
CA ALA A 92 9.37 11.43 -0.03
C ALA A 92 8.32 12.18 -0.88
N ALA A 93 8.76 13.06 -1.78
CA ALA A 93 7.88 13.88 -2.61
C ALA A 93 6.86 13.05 -3.44
N GLU A 94 7.25 11.87 -3.89
CA GLU A 94 6.40 10.99 -4.70
C GLU A 94 5.19 10.45 -3.93
N LEU A 95 5.24 10.39 -2.59
CA LEU A 95 4.09 9.99 -1.76
C LEU A 95 2.85 10.85 -2.03
N ALA A 96 3.03 12.12 -2.41
CA ALA A 96 1.92 13.01 -2.72
C ALA A 96 1.06 12.51 -3.91
N THR A 97 1.57 11.62 -4.75
CA THR A 97 0.89 11.12 -5.96
C THR A 97 0.04 9.86 -5.75
N ALA A 98 0.11 9.23 -4.58
CA ALA A 98 -0.68 8.04 -4.27
C ALA A 98 -2.05 8.39 -3.67
N ASP A 99 -3.02 7.49 -3.81
CA ASP A 99 -4.33 7.60 -3.17
C ASP A 99 -4.38 6.84 -1.83
N GLY A 100 -3.43 5.94 -1.59
CA GLY A 100 -3.23 5.32 -0.29
C GLY A 100 -1.97 4.45 -0.21
N PHE A 101 -1.69 3.93 0.98
CA PHE A 101 -0.39 3.36 1.30
C PHE A 101 -0.46 2.05 2.07
N LEU A 102 0.51 1.18 1.79
CA LEU A 102 0.90 0.08 2.68
C LEU A 102 2.39 0.21 2.96
N PHE A 103 2.74 0.46 4.22
CA PHE A 103 4.13 0.63 4.65
C PHE A 103 4.68 -0.66 5.28
N GLY A 104 5.76 -1.18 4.71
CA GLY A 104 6.37 -2.46 5.10
C GLY A 104 7.75 -2.32 5.71
N PHE A 105 8.02 -2.94 6.86
CA PHE A 105 9.37 -2.91 7.43
C PHE A 105 9.66 -4.05 8.41
N PRO A 106 10.92 -4.52 8.50
CA PRO A 106 11.32 -5.44 9.55
C PRO A 106 11.36 -4.69 10.89
N THR A 107 11.07 -5.42 11.97
CA THR A 107 11.24 -4.90 13.33
C THR A 107 12.71 -4.66 13.66
N ARG A 108 12.96 -3.60 14.40
CA ARG A 108 14.18 -3.37 15.18
C ARG A 108 13.73 -3.05 16.60
N TYR A 109 13.81 -4.06 17.47
CA TYR A 109 13.44 -3.96 18.89
C TYR A 109 12.02 -3.43 19.15
N GLY A 110 11.05 -3.84 18.33
CA GLY A 110 9.66 -3.41 18.47
C GLY A 110 9.32 -2.07 17.81
N CYS A 111 10.25 -1.52 17.02
CA CYS A 111 10.07 -0.31 16.22
C CYS A 111 10.40 -0.58 14.74
N MET A 112 10.08 0.37 13.86
CA MET A 112 10.49 0.31 12.46
C MET A 112 12.02 0.36 12.31
N ALA A 113 12.53 -0.22 11.23
CA ALA A 113 13.95 -0.11 10.88
C ALA A 113 14.38 1.35 10.61
N ALA A 114 15.64 1.66 10.88
CA ALA A 114 16.20 3.01 10.73
C ALA A 114 16.01 3.57 9.32
N GLN A 115 16.11 2.74 8.28
CA GLN A 115 15.89 3.10 6.88
C GLN A 115 14.46 3.65 6.66
N MET A 116 13.46 2.95 7.19
CA MET A 116 12.07 3.43 7.13
C MET A 116 11.86 4.68 7.98
N LYS A 117 12.50 4.75 9.15
CA LYS A 117 12.40 5.94 10.02
C LYS A 117 12.99 7.18 9.33
N ALA A 118 14.15 7.04 8.70
CA ALA A 118 14.81 8.12 7.96
C ALA A 118 13.99 8.56 6.75
N PHE A 119 13.37 7.61 6.03
CA PHE A 119 12.41 7.94 4.98
C PHE A 119 11.25 8.79 5.52
N PHE A 120 10.62 8.41 6.63
CA PHE A 120 9.61 9.24 7.28
C PHE A 120 10.16 10.59 7.76
N ASP A 121 11.38 10.66 8.30
CA ASP A 121 11.97 11.94 8.72
C ASP A 121 12.21 12.90 7.53
N SER A 122 12.39 12.37 6.32
CA SER A 122 12.50 13.18 5.10
C SER A 122 11.16 13.77 4.61
N THR A 123 10.03 13.41 5.23
CA THR A 123 8.69 13.88 4.84
C THR A 123 8.27 15.22 5.46
N GLY A 124 9.20 15.98 6.07
CA GLY A 124 8.89 17.22 6.80
C GLY A 124 8.10 18.26 5.98
N GLN A 125 8.37 18.39 4.67
CA GLN A 125 7.61 19.30 3.81
C GLN A 125 6.17 18.82 3.59
N LEU A 126 5.97 17.52 3.35
CA LEU A 126 4.63 16.93 3.17
C LEU A 126 3.80 17.07 4.44
N TRP A 127 4.43 16.90 5.60
CA TRP A 127 3.82 17.13 6.89
C TRP A 127 3.41 18.59 7.04
N LYS A 128 4.31 19.53 6.76
CA LYS A 128 4.04 20.97 6.89
C LYS A 128 2.87 21.41 6.00
N GLU A 129 2.78 20.86 4.80
CA GLU A 129 1.72 21.16 3.82
C GLU A 129 0.48 20.27 3.98
N GLN A 130 0.53 19.26 4.86
CA GLN A 130 -0.52 18.26 5.07
C GLN A 130 -0.95 17.55 3.77
N THR A 131 -0.03 17.33 2.83
CA THR A 131 -0.35 16.73 1.51
C THR A 131 -0.71 15.24 1.57
N LEU A 132 -0.43 14.58 2.69
CA LEU A 132 -0.82 13.19 2.94
C LEU A 132 -2.11 13.08 3.77
N ALA A 133 -2.68 14.20 4.22
CA ALA A 133 -3.87 14.17 5.07
C ALA A 133 -5.07 13.54 4.33
N GLY A 134 -5.84 12.73 5.05
CA GLY A 134 -7.00 12.01 4.52
C GLY A 134 -6.66 10.76 3.69
N LYS A 135 -5.40 10.52 3.34
CA LYS A 135 -5.01 9.33 2.58
C LYS A 135 -5.00 8.08 3.48
N PRO A 136 -5.65 6.98 3.07
CA PRO A 136 -5.60 5.70 3.79
C PRO A 136 -4.20 5.11 3.85
N ALA A 137 -3.79 4.60 5.00
CA ALA A 137 -2.50 3.97 5.20
C ALA A 137 -2.56 2.80 6.19
N GLY A 138 -1.81 1.74 5.90
CA GLY A 138 -1.69 0.57 6.76
C GLY A 138 -0.25 0.07 6.86
N PHE A 139 -0.01 -0.88 7.76
CA PHE A 139 1.34 -1.40 8.04
C PHE A 139 1.43 -2.91 7.83
N PHE A 140 2.64 -3.37 7.53
CA PHE A 140 2.99 -4.79 7.57
C PHE A 140 4.45 -4.99 7.96
N VAL A 141 4.73 -6.12 8.59
CA VAL A 141 5.97 -6.27 9.36
C VAL A 141 6.65 -7.62 9.16
N SER A 142 7.93 -7.67 9.48
CA SER A 142 8.68 -8.92 9.63
C SER A 142 9.40 -8.92 10.96
N THR A 143 9.31 -10.00 11.73
CA THR A 143 10.00 -10.14 13.03
C THR A 143 10.81 -11.41 13.09
N GLY A 144 11.80 -11.47 13.99
CA GLY A 144 12.54 -12.72 14.21
C GLY A 144 11.66 -13.78 14.90
N THR A 145 10.96 -13.39 15.96
CA THR A 145 10.27 -14.33 16.87
C THR A 145 8.83 -13.89 17.19
N GLN A 146 8.06 -14.80 17.79
CA GLN A 146 6.63 -14.63 18.10
C GLN A 146 6.33 -13.40 18.97
N GLY A 147 7.05 -13.23 20.08
CA GLY A 147 6.94 -12.05 20.95
C GLY A 147 7.84 -10.88 20.55
N GLY A 148 8.60 -10.99 19.47
CA GLY A 148 9.66 -10.05 19.08
C GLY A 148 9.17 -8.75 18.44
N GLY A 149 7.98 -8.27 18.82
CA GLY A 149 7.43 -6.99 18.38
C GLY A 149 6.55 -7.03 17.13
N GLN A 150 5.84 -8.13 16.86
CA GLN A 150 4.88 -8.20 15.73
C GLN A 150 3.83 -7.10 15.78
N GLU A 151 3.32 -6.80 16.99
CA GLU A 151 2.29 -5.80 17.19
C GLU A 151 2.89 -4.42 17.42
N THR A 152 3.89 -4.33 18.31
CA THR A 152 4.49 -3.05 18.72
C THR A 152 5.16 -2.32 17.56
N THR A 153 5.76 -3.05 16.61
CA THR A 153 6.39 -2.45 15.42
C THR A 153 5.38 -1.66 14.58
N ALA A 154 4.19 -2.22 14.34
CA ALA A 154 3.12 -1.51 13.65
C ALA A 154 2.50 -0.42 14.55
N TRP A 155 2.25 -0.71 15.83
CA TRP A 155 1.64 0.23 16.77
C TRP A 155 2.46 1.51 16.90
N THR A 156 3.75 1.41 17.18
CA THR A 156 4.64 2.59 17.31
C THR A 156 4.69 3.42 16.01
N ALA A 157 4.53 2.81 14.85
CA ALA A 157 4.49 3.49 13.56
C ALA A 157 3.20 4.28 13.31
N ILE A 158 2.09 3.99 14.00
CA ILE A 158 0.82 4.74 13.89
C ILE A 158 1.03 6.23 14.17
N THR A 159 1.99 6.57 15.05
CA THR A 159 2.37 7.96 15.33
C THR A 159 2.73 8.73 14.06
N GLN A 160 3.37 8.10 13.07
CA GLN A 160 3.72 8.73 11.80
C GLN A 160 2.46 9.08 11.00
N LEU A 161 1.47 8.19 10.96
CA LEU A 161 0.21 8.44 10.26
C LEU A 161 -0.58 9.57 10.91
N ALA A 162 -0.66 9.55 12.25
CA ALA A 162 -1.39 10.54 13.01
C ALA A 162 -0.87 11.96 12.77
N HIS A 163 0.45 12.16 12.77
CA HIS A 163 1.05 13.47 12.54
C HIS A 163 0.88 13.98 11.10
N HIS A 164 0.83 13.08 10.12
CA HIS A 164 0.56 13.41 8.71
C HIS A 164 -0.93 13.55 8.38
N GLY A 165 -1.83 13.33 9.34
CA GLY A 165 -3.27 13.34 9.10
C GLY A 165 -3.78 12.18 8.23
N MET A 166 -2.99 11.12 8.07
CA MET A 166 -3.38 9.93 7.30
C MET A 166 -4.43 9.10 8.06
N LEU A 167 -5.30 8.41 7.31
CA LEU A 167 -6.31 7.54 7.88
C LEU A 167 -5.71 6.15 8.13
N PHE A 168 -5.52 5.76 9.39
CA PHE A 168 -5.04 4.42 9.71
C PHE A 168 -6.10 3.36 9.38
N VAL A 169 -5.76 2.45 8.47
CA VAL A 169 -6.59 1.31 8.08
C VAL A 169 -5.94 0.01 8.58
N PRO A 170 -6.33 -0.48 9.77
CA PRO A 170 -5.91 -1.80 10.24
C PRO A 170 -6.63 -2.91 9.45
N ILE A 171 -6.04 -4.11 9.42
CA ILE A 171 -6.75 -5.29 8.88
C ILE A 171 -7.94 -5.66 9.78
N GLY A 172 -7.79 -5.49 11.10
CA GLY A 172 -8.73 -6.03 12.06
C GLY A 172 -8.81 -7.56 11.95
N TYR A 173 -10.00 -8.11 12.19
CA TYR A 173 -10.27 -9.54 12.04
C TYR A 173 -10.89 -9.90 10.66
N THR A 174 -10.70 -9.04 9.65
CA THR A 174 -11.39 -9.17 8.36
C THR A 174 -10.95 -10.39 7.53
N PHE A 175 -9.83 -11.04 7.89
CA PHE A 175 -9.40 -12.32 7.32
C PHE A 175 -10.16 -13.54 7.90
N GLY A 176 -11.23 -13.30 8.66
CA GLY A 176 -12.19 -14.30 9.10
C GLY A 176 -11.56 -15.39 9.96
N ALA A 177 -11.95 -16.64 9.73
CA ALA A 177 -11.44 -17.81 10.45
C ALA A 177 -9.91 -17.93 10.41
N GLY A 178 -9.26 -17.39 9.37
CA GLY A 178 -7.79 -17.35 9.27
C GLY A 178 -7.11 -16.63 10.44
N MET A 179 -7.78 -15.63 11.03
CA MET A 179 -7.25 -14.90 12.19
C MET A 179 -7.24 -15.71 13.49
N PHE A 180 -8.07 -16.76 13.57
CA PHE A 180 -8.22 -17.59 14.77
C PHE A 180 -7.49 -18.94 14.66
N LYS A 181 -6.86 -19.23 13.51
CA LYS A 181 -6.09 -20.46 13.33
C LYS A 181 -4.86 -20.47 14.25
N MET A 182 -4.74 -21.55 15.01
CA MET A 182 -3.63 -21.86 15.93
C MET A 182 -2.93 -23.19 15.57
N ASP A 183 -3.15 -23.68 14.35
CA ASP A 183 -2.60 -24.93 13.82
C ASP A 183 -1.11 -24.85 13.45
N SER A 184 -0.59 -23.63 13.30
CA SER A 184 0.77 -23.34 12.86
C SER A 184 1.27 -22.00 13.40
N ILE A 185 2.58 -21.89 13.58
CA ILE A 185 3.22 -20.61 13.93
C ILE A 185 3.16 -19.69 12.71
N ARG A 186 2.47 -18.55 12.85
CA ARG A 186 2.34 -17.53 11.82
C ARG A 186 2.39 -16.12 12.40
N GLY A 187 2.95 -15.21 11.62
CA GLY A 187 2.91 -13.79 11.89
C GLY A 187 1.56 -13.15 11.56
N GLY A 188 1.53 -11.84 11.82
CA GLY A 188 0.38 -10.98 11.56
C GLY A 188 -0.56 -10.87 12.74
N SER A 189 -1.22 -9.71 12.81
CA SER A 189 -2.12 -9.31 13.90
C SER A 189 -3.23 -8.42 13.34
N PRO A 190 -4.21 -7.99 14.14
CA PRO A 190 -5.21 -7.02 13.71
C PRO A 190 -4.61 -5.69 13.22
N TYR A 191 -3.38 -5.36 13.63
CA TYR A 191 -2.67 -4.14 13.22
C TYR A 191 -2.10 -4.21 11.80
N GLY A 192 -1.91 -5.41 11.24
CA GLY A 192 -1.28 -5.60 9.94
C GLY A 192 -0.78 -7.03 9.70
N ALA A 193 -0.53 -7.37 8.44
CA ALA A 193 0.05 -8.64 8.07
C ALA A 193 1.49 -8.70 8.57
N GLY A 194 1.95 -9.91 8.89
CA GLY A 194 3.28 -10.10 9.45
C GLY A 194 3.86 -11.45 9.10
N VAL A 195 5.18 -11.53 9.16
CA VAL A 195 5.92 -12.79 8.94
C VAL A 195 7.00 -12.98 10.01
N TYR A 196 7.18 -14.22 10.46
CA TYR A 196 8.35 -14.61 11.25
C TYR A 196 9.52 -15.04 10.36
N ALA A 197 10.65 -14.36 10.46
CA ALA A 197 11.89 -14.69 9.76
C ALA A 197 12.75 -15.72 10.52
N GLY A 198 12.48 -15.96 11.82
CA GLY A 198 13.31 -16.84 12.64
C GLY A 198 14.73 -16.30 12.78
N ASP A 199 15.71 -17.13 12.43
CA ASP A 199 17.13 -16.78 12.29
C ASP A 199 17.46 -16.11 10.94
N GLY A 200 16.44 -15.84 10.12
CA GLY A 200 16.57 -15.32 8.76
C GLY A 200 16.36 -16.38 7.68
N THR A 201 16.24 -17.67 8.04
CA THR A 201 16.03 -18.77 7.09
C THR A 201 14.56 -19.16 6.92
N ARG A 202 13.68 -18.77 7.86
CA ARG A 202 12.26 -19.14 7.79
C ARG A 202 11.54 -18.30 6.74
N GLU A 203 11.02 -18.98 5.73
CA GLU A 203 10.21 -18.38 4.68
C GLU A 203 8.78 -18.05 5.13
N PRO A 204 8.13 -17.03 4.53
CA PRO A 204 6.71 -16.77 4.75
C PRO A 204 5.87 -18.01 4.41
N SER A 205 5.03 -18.43 5.36
CA SER A 205 4.05 -19.48 5.13
C SER A 205 2.91 -18.98 4.22
N GLU A 206 2.17 -19.91 3.59
CA GLU A 206 1.00 -19.54 2.79
C GLU A 206 -0.07 -18.81 3.60
N THR A 207 -0.21 -19.08 4.90
CA THR A 207 -1.16 -18.34 5.75
C THR A 207 -0.73 -16.88 5.95
N GLU A 208 0.56 -16.61 6.13
CA GLU A 208 1.10 -15.25 6.24
C GLU A 208 0.98 -14.49 4.90
N LEU A 209 1.24 -15.19 3.78
CA LEU A 209 1.06 -14.66 2.43
C LEU A 209 -0.41 -14.37 2.12
N ALA A 210 -1.33 -15.28 2.45
CA ALA A 210 -2.76 -15.08 2.25
C ALA A 210 -3.31 -13.90 3.07
N LEU A 211 -2.82 -13.72 4.30
CA LEU A 211 -3.17 -12.54 5.11
C LEU A 211 -2.65 -11.24 4.48
N ALA A 212 -1.45 -11.25 3.90
CA ALA A 212 -0.91 -10.11 3.17
C ALA A 212 -1.72 -9.79 1.90
N GLU A 213 -2.09 -10.80 1.11
CA GLU A 213 -2.97 -10.63 -0.05
C GLU A 213 -4.32 -10.04 0.36
N HIS A 214 -4.91 -10.55 1.45
CA HIS A 214 -6.15 -10.04 2.01
C HIS A 214 -6.02 -8.58 2.45
N GLN A 215 -4.93 -8.19 3.12
CA GLN A 215 -4.68 -6.80 3.51
C GLN A 215 -4.62 -5.87 2.28
N GLY A 216 -3.93 -6.30 1.22
CA GLY A 216 -3.86 -5.55 -0.04
C GLY A 216 -5.26 -5.31 -0.62
N LYS A 217 -6.06 -6.37 -0.74
CA LYS A 217 -7.43 -6.30 -1.24
C LYS A 217 -8.33 -5.41 -0.36
N TYR A 218 -8.19 -5.52 0.96
CA TYR A 218 -8.95 -4.74 1.92
C TYR A 218 -8.62 -3.24 1.80
N MET A 219 -7.33 -2.87 1.74
CA MET A 219 -6.89 -1.49 1.54
C MET A 219 -7.44 -0.90 0.24
N ALA A 220 -7.31 -1.63 -0.88
CA ALA A 220 -7.85 -1.20 -2.16
C ALA A 220 -9.37 -0.98 -2.14
N GLY A 221 -10.11 -1.86 -1.45
CA GLY A 221 -11.54 -1.70 -1.24
C GLY A 221 -11.91 -0.46 -0.40
N VAL A 222 -11.11 -0.12 0.61
CA VAL A 222 -11.30 1.10 1.42
C VAL A 222 -11.05 2.35 0.58
N ILE A 223 -9.94 2.41 -0.15
CA ILE A 223 -9.58 3.53 -1.02
C ILE A 223 -10.67 3.73 -2.08
N LYS A 224 -11.08 2.65 -2.76
CA LYS A 224 -12.15 2.70 -3.76
C LYS A 224 -13.45 3.29 -3.19
N ARG A 225 -13.84 2.94 -1.97
CA ARG A 225 -15.03 3.51 -1.32
C ARG A 225 -14.90 5.00 -1.00
N LEU A 226 -13.71 5.46 -0.62
CA LEU A 226 -13.48 6.87 -0.28
C LEU A 226 -13.50 7.78 -1.52
N TYR A 227 -13.05 7.27 -2.66
CA TYR A 227 -12.93 8.04 -3.90
C TYR A 227 -14.11 7.85 -4.88
N GLN A 228 -15.02 6.92 -4.60
CA GLN A 228 -16.27 6.72 -5.34
C GLN A 228 -17.50 7.34 -4.67
N ALA A 229 -17.31 8.06 -3.55
CA ALA A 229 -18.37 8.74 -2.80
C ALA A 229 -18.74 10.10 -3.41
#